data_AF-W9RH94-F1
#
_entry.id   AF-W9RH94-F1
#
_cell.length_a   1.000
_cell.length_b   1.000
_cell.length_c   1.000
_cell.angle_alpha   90.00
_cell.angle_beta   90.00
_cell.angle_gamma   90.00
#
_symmetry.space_group_name_H-M   'P 1'
#
loop_
_entity.id
_entity.type
_entity.pdbx_description
1 polymer ?
#
loop_
_entity_poly.entity_id
_entity_poly.type
_entity_poly.pdbx_seq_one_letter_code
_entity_poly.pdbx_strand_id
1 'polypeptide(L)'
;MQIPVRKLSQRISFLKQVGSALVFHYVEILAVKRCTYCTIKVVDIGQPSPASHPQLLKGGELTPGTSSEEYVLRRKNFLELLPEKGLAIIAAAPVKMMTGVVPYTFRQDADYLYITGCQQAGGLAVLGHECGFCMFMPEANSHDVIWEGKTAGVDEALEIFKAERAYPKRKLREREEEANGGGRNAQSTKYLY
;
A
#
# COMPACT_ATOMS: atom_id res chain seq x y z
N MET A 1 30.27 -42.62 -66.33
CA MET A 1 29.37 -42.78 -65.17
C MET A 1 28.43 -41.57 -65.14
N GLN A 2 27.17 -41.74 -64.78
CA GLN A 2 26.08 -40.80 -65.10
C GLN A 2 25.70 -39.87 -63.95
N ILE A 3 25.50 -38.58 -64.23
CA ILE A 3 24.54 -37.68 -63.55
C ILE A 3 23.96 -36.69 -64.60
N PRO A 4 22.88 -35.92 -64.34
CA PRO A 4 21.61 -36.17 -65.05
C PRO A 4 21.01 -34.94 -65.75
N VAL A 5 19.99 -35.11 -66.61
CA VAL A 5 19.25 -33.97 -67.19
C VAL A 5 17.74 -34.23 -67.39
N ARG A 6 16.91 -33.53 -66.57
CA ARG A 6 15.58 -32.94 -66.84
C ARG A 6 14.54 -33.76 -67.67
N LYS A 7 13.28 -33.84 -67.25
CA LYS A 7 12.33 -32.70 -67.29
C LYS A 7 11.05 -32.95 -66.49
N LEU A 8 10.41 -31.85 -66.06
CA LEU A 8 9.00 -31.85 -65.67
C LEU A 8 8.11 -32.22 -66.87
N SER A 9 7.04 -32.97 -66.62
CA SER A 9 5.84 -32.94 -67.46
C SER A 9 4.61 -33.26 -66.61
N GLN A 10 3.80 -32.24 -66.34
CA GLN A 10 2.46 -32.44 -65.79
C GLN A 10 1.51 -32.83 -66.94
N ARG A 11 0.77 -33.93 -66.80
CA ARG A 11 -0.50 -34.17 -67.53
C ARG A 11 -1.48 -34.92 -66.61
N ILE A 12 -2.50 -34.23 -66.12
CA ILE A 12 -3.86 -34.15 -66.70
C ILE A 12 -4.73 -35.36 -66.31
N SER A 13 -5.42 -35.17 -65.17
CA SER A 13 -6.83 -35.52 -64.85
C SER A 13 -7.59 -36.62 -65.61
N PHE A 14 -8.25 -37.51 -64.85
CA PHE A 14 -9.63 -37.99 -65.05
C PHE A 14 -10.12 -38.70 -63.76
N LEU A 15 -10.99 -38.11 -62.92
CA LEU A 15 -12.47 -38.07 -62.94
C LEU A 15 -13.19 -39.31 -62.35
N LYS A 16 -13.96 -39.08 -61.26
CA LYS A 16 -15.19 -39.80 -60.79
C LYS A 16 -15.03 -41.25 -60.27
N GLN A 17 -15.91 -41.86 -59.44
CA GLN A 17 -17.06 -41.50 -58.55
C GLN A 17 -17.58 -42.86 -57.96
N VAL A 18 -17.79 -43.13 -56.65
CA VAL A 18 -18.73 -42.68 -55.58
C VAL A 18 -18.08 -43.03 -54.20
N GLY A 19 -18.39 -42.52 -52.99
CA GLY A 19 -19.29 -41.43 -52.54
C GLY A 19 -20.21 -41.80 -51.34
N SER A 20 -19.75 -41.62 -50.09
CA SER A 20 -20.53 -41.76 -48.83
C SER A 20 -20.11 -40.64 -47.86
N ALA A 21 -20.84 -39.53 -47.70
CA ALA A 21 -22.13 -39.40 -47.02
C ALA A 21 -22.07 -39.60 -45.49
N LEU A 22 -21.39 -38.69 -44.78
CA LEU A 22 -21.77 -38.29 -43.41
C LEU A 22 -21.50 -36.80 -43.22
N VAL A 23 -22.57 -36.01 -43.24
CA VAL A 23 -22.54 -34.56 -42.97
C VAL A 23 -22.66 -34.36 -41.46
N PHE A 24 -21.54 -34.10 -40.78
CA PHE A 24 -21.56 -33.62 -39.39
C PHE A 24 -21.40 -32.11 -39.37
N HIS A 25 -22.51 -31.43 -39.14
CA HIS A 25 -22.61 -29.97 -39.06
C HIS A 25 -22.66 -29.54 -37.59
N TYR A 26 -21.82 -28.57 -37.22
CA TYR A 26 -21.78 -27.86 -35.92
C TYR A 26 -21.42 -28.76 -34.70
N VAL A 27 -20.75 -28.28 -33.65
CA VAL A 27 -20.67 -26.91 -33.09
C VAL A 27 -19.21 -26.54 -32.78
N GLU A 28 -18.79 -25.31 -33.10
CA GLU A 28 -17.59 -24.74 -32.47
C GLU A 28 -17.86 -24.54 -30.97
N ILE A 29 -17.26 -25.39 -30.13
CA ILE A 29 -17.19 -25.12 -28.70
C ILE A 29 -16.19 -23.99 -28.51
N LEU A 30 -16.70 -22.76 -28.46
CA LEU A 30 -15.93 -21.60 -27.98
C LEU A 30 -15.46 -21.92 -26.56
N ALA A 31 -14.21 -22.37 -26.44
CA ALA A 31 -13.60 -22.72 -25.18
C ALA A 31 -13.67 -21.50 -24.25
N VAL A 32 -14.46 -21.62 -23.18
CA VAL A 32 -14.56 -20.60 -22.13
C VAL A 32 -13.14 -20.32 -21.65
N LYS A 33 -12.63 -19.12 -21.98
CA LYS A 33 -11.34 -18.64 -21.49
C LYS A 33 -11.42 -18.63 -19.97
N ARG A 34 -10.85 -19.65 -19.32
CA ARG A 34 -10.74 -19.71 -17.87
C ARG A 34 -10.04 -18.43 -17.43
N CYS A 35 -10.73 -17.62 -16.63
CA CYS A 35 -10.15 -16.43 -16.04
C CYS A 35 -8.94 -16.88 -15.20
N THR A 36 -7.74 -16.55 -15.66
CA THR A 36 -6.52 -16.77 -14.89
C THR A 36 -6.59 -15.86 -13.69
N TYR A 37 -6.72 -16.43 -12.50
CA TYR A 37 -6.68 -15.70 -11.24
C TYR A 37 -5.42 -14.82 -11.20
N CYS A 38 -5.56 -13.58 -10.73
CA CYS A 38 -4.44 -12.66 -10.62
C CYS A 38 -3.40 -13.25 -9.65
N THR A 39 -2.20 -13.54 -10.15
CA THR A 39 -1.05 -13.96 -9.33
C THR A 39 -0.36 -12.79 -8.63
N ILE A 40 -0.75 -11.55 -8.98
CA ILE A 40 -0.28 -10.32 -8.38
C ILE A 40 -0.85 -10.24 -6.95
N LYS A 41 0.02 -10.43 -5.96
CA LYS A 41 -0.29 -10.10 -4.56
C LYS A 41 -0.29 -8.58 -4.40
N VAL A 42 -1.46 -7.97 -4.47
CA VAL A 42 -1.64 -6.58 -4.04
C VAL A 42 -1.51 -6.54 -2.52
N VAL A 43 -0.53 -5.79 -2.02
CA VAL A 43 -0.41 -5.53 -0.58
C VAL A 43 -1.48 -4.50 -0.22
N ASP A 44 -2.56 -4.98 0.41
CA ASP A 44 -3.47 -4.10 1.12
C ASP A 44 -2.75 -3.54 2.36
N ILE A 45 -3.03 -2.28 2.67
CA ILE A 45 -2.45 -1.49 3.74
C ILE A 45 -3.54 -0.72 4.51
N GLY A 46 -4.81 -0.85 4.09
CA GLY A 46 -5.96 -0.14 4.65
C GLY A 46 -6.12 1.31 4.20
N GLN A 47 -5.36 1.73 3.20
CA GLN A 47 -5.56 2.99 2.47
C GLN A 47 -5.18 2.78 1.00
N PRO A 48 -5.66 3.61 0.06
CA PRO A 48 -5.29 3.50 -1.35
C PRO A 48 -3.77 3.51 -1.54
N SER A 49 -3.29 2.67 -2.45
CA SER A 49 -1.88 2.54 -2.83
C SER A 49 -1.76 2.43 -4.36
N PRO A 50 -0.62 2.77 -4.98
CA PRO A 50 -0.47 2.67 -6.45
C PRO A 50 -0.70 1.25 -7.00
N ALA A 51 -0.51 0.21 -6.18
CA ALA A 51 -0.77 -1.19 -6.54
C ALA A 51 -2.25 -1.58 -6.46
N SER A 52 -3.05 -0.92 -5.61
CA SER A 52 -4.49 -1.19 -5.45
C SER A 52 -5.36 -0.25 -6.30
N HIS A 53 -4.96 1.02 -6.43
CA HIS A 53 -5.71 2.09 -7.08
C HIS A 53 -4.83 2.90 -8.05
N PRO A 54 -4.32 2.29 -9.14
CA PRO A 54 -3.43 2.97 -10.09
C PRO A 54 -4.06 4.13 -10.85
N GLN A 55 -5.40 4.25 -10.85
CA GLN A 55 -6.12 5.41 -11.41
C GLN A 55 -6.10 6.63 -10.48
N LEU A 56 -5.85 6.43 -9.19
CA LEU A 56 -5.86 7.48 -8.15
C LEU A 56 -4.46 7.92 -7.73
N LEU A 57 -3.49 7.00 -7.76
CA LEU A 57 -2.12 7.22 -7.30
C LEU A 57 -1.10 6.75 -8.34
N LYS A 58 -0.12 7.59 -8.66
CA LYS A 58 1.03 7.19 -9.50
C LYS A 58 2.06 6.40 -8.68
N GLY A 59 2.95 5.68 -9.36
CA GLY A 59 4.06 5.00 -8.69
C GLY A 59 4.90 5.96 -7.84
N GLY A 60 5.09 5.65 -6.56
CA GLY A 60 5.79 6.49 -5.59
C GLY A 60 4.92 7.53 -4.86
N GLU A 61 3.67 7.74 -5.26
CA GLU A 61 2.72 8.60 -4.54
C GLU A 61 2.14 7.87 -3.31
N LEU A 62 2.17 8.53 -2.14
CA LEU A 62 1.53 8.05 -0.90
C LEU A 62 0.11 8.57 -0.75
N THR A 63 -0.13 9.81 -1.17
CA THR A 63 -1.45 10.42 -1.29
C THR A 63 -1.54 11.13 -2.65
N PRO A 64 -2.75 11.40 -3.20
CA PRO A 64 -2.89 11.89 -4.57
C PRO A 64 -2.08 13.17 -4.81
N GLY A 65 -1.09 13.09 -5.70
CA GLY A 65 -0.17 14.19 -6.02
C GLY A 65 0.92 14.50 -4.98
N THR A 66 1.11 13.68 -3.94
CA THR A 66 2.19 13.83 -2.95
C THR A 66 3.03 12.54 -2.89
N SER A 67 4.33 12.64 -3.22
CA SER A 67 5.25 11.51 -3.24
C SER A 67 5.80 11.15 -1.87
N SER A 68 6.37 9.94 -1.73
CA SER A 68 6.98 9.51 -0.45
C SER A 68 8.16 10.40 -0.03
N GLU A 69 8.88 10.93 -1.02
CA GLU A 69 10.06 11.79 -0.85
C GLU A 69 9.67 13.20 -0.40
N GLU A 70 8.54 13.73 -0.89
CA GLU A 70 7.96 15.00 -0.45
C GLU A 70 7.58 14.96 1.05
N TYR A 71 7.06 13.84 1.54
CA TYR A 71 6.83 13.65 2.99
C TYR A 71 8.14 13.63 3.80
N VAL A 72 9.20 13.00 3.27
CA VAL A 72 10.53 13.02 3.90
C VAL A 72 11.10 14.45 3.94
N LEU A 73 10.93 15.23 2.86
CA LEU A 73 11.36 16.63 2.77
C LEU A 73 10.62 17.51 3.78
N ARG A 74 9.29 17.37 3.90
CA ARG A 74 8.49 18.07 4.92
C ARG A 74 8.98 17.80 6.32
N ARG A 75 9.29 16.53 6.65
CA ARG A 75 9.83 16.14 7.96
C ARG A 75 11.21 16.73 8.22
N LYS A 76 12.10 16.78 7.22
CA LYS A 76 13.40 17.45 7.32
C LYS A 76 13.25 18.95 7.60
N ASN A 77 12.43 19.64 6.82
CA ASN A 77 12.17 21.07 7.00
C ASN A 77 11.52 21.37 8.37
N PHE A 78 10.64 20.49 8.84
CA PHE A 78 10.02 20.59 10.17
C PHE A 78 11.06 20.39 11.30
N LEU A 79 11.99 19.43 11.16
CA LEU A 79 13.09 19.25 12.11
C LEU A 79 14.04 20.46 12.13
N GLU A 80 14.31 21.10 11.00
CA GLU A 80 15.12 22.33 10.93
C GLU A 80 14.47 23.52 11.68
N LEU A 81 13.15 23.52 11.85
CA LEU A 81 12.41 24.51 12.66
C LEU A 81 12.27 24.10 14.14
N LEU A 82 12.51 22.83 14.47
CA LEU A 82 12.38 22.30 15.83
C LEU A 82 13.64 22.62 16.65
N PRO A 83 13.54 23.16 17.88
CA PRO A 83 14.73 23.44 18.70
C PRO A 83 15.54 22.15 18.98
N GLU A 84 16.84 22.28 19.24
CA GLU A 84 17.78 21.14 19.34
C GLU A 84 17.32 20.01 20.30
N LYS A 85 16.65 20.38 21.40
CA LYS A 85 16.08 19.46 22.40
C LYS A 85 14.55 19.36 22.35
N GLY A 86 13.96 19.82 21.25
CA GLY A 86 12.53 19.75 20.98
C GLY A 86 12.10 18.35 20.58
N LEU A 87 10.89 17.99 20.98
CA LEU A 87 10.21 16.76 20.58
C LEU A 87 8.78 17.13 20.18
N ALA A 88 8.44 16.90 18.92
CA ALA A 88 7.07 17.02 18.43
C ALA A 88 6.38 15.66 18.54
N ILE A 89 5.15 15.65 19.08
CA ILE A 89 4.31 14.47 19.22
C ILE A 89 2.97 14.82 18.58
N ILE A 90 2.64 14.18 17.46
CA ILE A 90 1.46 14.48 16.64
C ILE A 90 0.59 13.22 16.58
N ALA A 91 -0.64 13.29 17.05
CA ALA A 91 -1.55 12.15 17.12
C ALA A 91 -2.44 12.07 15.87
N ALA A 92 -2.75 10.85 15.42
CA ALA A 92 -3.85 10.66 14.47
C ALA A 92 -5.19 11.04 15.14
N ALA A 93 -6.12 11.55 14.34
CA ALA A 93 -7.45 11.90 14.83
C ALA A 93 -8.16 10.68 15.44
N PRO A 94 -8.97 10.88 16.50
CA PRO A 94 -9.82 9.82 17.05
C PRO A 94 -11.01 9.55 16.12
N VAL A 95 -11.47 8.30 16.07
CA VAL A 95 -12.75 7.96 15.43
C VAL A 95 -13.87 8.62 16.23
N LYS A 96 -14.63 9.51 15.59
CA LYS A 96 -15.75 10.21 16.22
C LYS A 96 -17.04 9.41 16.06
N MET A 97 -17.70 9.13 17.18
CA MET A 97 -18.99 8.42 17.19
C MET A 97 -20.17 9.40 17.03
N MET A 98 -21.15 9.02 16.20
CA MET A 98 -22.45 9.69 16.09
C MET A 98 -23.43 9.19 17.14
N THR A 99 -23.43 7.88 17.37
CA THR A 99 -24.11 7.19 18.48
C THR A 99 -23.16 6.13 19.05
N GLY A 100 -23.50 5.49 20.16
CA GLY A 100 -22.61 4.52 20.83
C GLY A 100 -22.12 3.34 19.97
N VAL A 101 -22.74 3.08 18.80
CA VAL A 101 -22.34 2.01 17.87
C VAL A 101 -22.18 2.47 16.41
N VAL A 102 -22.40 3.75 16.09
CA VAL A 102 -22.30 4.27 14.71
C VAL A 102 -21.21 5.34 14.62
N PRO A 103 -20.10 5.10 13.90
CA PRO A 103 -19.07 6.10 13.67
C PRO A 103 -19.51 7.12 12.60
N TYR A 104 -18.97 8.33 12.68
CA TYR A 104 -18.94 9.25 11.54
C TYR A 104 -17.86 8.83 10.53
N THR A 105 -17.97 9.32 9.29
CA THR A 105 -16.88 9.22 8.30
C THR A 105 -15.58 9.75 8.89
N PHE A 106 -14.53 8.92 8.91
CA PHE A 106 -13.25 9.31 9.45
C PHE A 106 -12.64 10.46 8.64
N ARG A 107 -12.08 11.44 9.33
CA ARG A 107 -11.25 12.51 8.77
C ARG A 107 -10.00 12.60 9.61
N GLN A 108 -8.85 12.42 8.98
CA GLN A 108 -7.56 12.52 9.63
C GLN A 108 -7.29 13.96 10.11
N ASP A 109 -6.49 14.08 11.17
CA ASP A 109 -5.91 15.35 11.57
C ASP A 109 -5.02 15.93 10.45
N ALA A 110 -5.03 17.26 10.29
CA ALA A 110 -4.35 17.93 9.18
C ALA A 110 -2.81 17.84 9.32
N ASP A 111 -2.28 18.03 10.53
CA ASP A 111 -0.85 18.06 10.80
C ASP A 111 -0.28 16.63 10.76
N TYR A 112 -1.00 15.66 11.36
CA TYR A 112 -0.65 14.24 11.24
C TYR A 112 -0.62 13.79 9.78
N LEU A 113 -1.64 14.14 8.97
CA LEU A 113 -1.69 13.79 7.56
C LEU A 113 -0.60 14.49 6.74
N TYR A 114 -0.25 15.74 7.06
CA TYR A 114 0.78 16.52 6.38
C TYR A 114 2.19 15.96 6.59
N ILE A 115 2.47 15.44 7.81
CA ILE A 115 3.77 14.91 8.22
C ILE A 115 3.96 13.43 7.83
N THR A 116 2.90 12.61 7.93
CA THR A 116 2.99 11.15 7.77
C THR A 116 2.45 10.62 6.44
N GLY A 117 1.43 11.26 5.87
CA GLY A 117 0.63 10.70 4.77
C GLY A 117 -0.29 9.54 5.15
N CYS A 118 -0.40 9.20 6.43
CA CYS A 118 -1.25 8.10 6.93
C CYS A 118 -2.70 8.57 7.13
N GLN A 119 -3.65 7.92 6.46
CA GLN A 119 -5.07 8.24 6.48
C GLN A 119 -5.87 7.43 7.51
N GLN A 120 -5.20 6.61 8.34
CA GLN A 120 -5.83 5.72 9.31
C GLN A 120 -5.81 6.29 10.74
N ALA A 121 -6.84 5.94 11.52
CA ALA A 121 -6.96 6.36 12.91
C ALA A 121 -5.93 5.67 13.81
N GLY A 122 -5.74 6.23 15.01
CA GLY A 122 -5.05 5.56 16.11
C GLY A 122 -3.52 5.55 16.07
N GLY A 123 -2.86 5.98 14.99
CA GLY A 123 -1.42 6.19 14.96
C GLY A 123 -0.93 7.38 15.81
N LEU A 124 0.39 7.45 16.03
CA LEU A 124 1.08 8.57 16.68
C LEU A 124 2.45 8.76 16.02
N ALA A 125 2.76 9.99 15.62
CA ALA A 125 4.04 10.37 15.05
C ALA A 125 4.88 11.13 16.09
N VAL A 126 6.17 10.82 16.13
CA VAL A 126 7.14 11.49 17.00
C VAL A 126 8.33 11.93 16.15
N LEU A 127 8.71 13.21 16.28
CA LEU A 127 9.87 13.80 15.61
C LEU A 127 10.76 14.54 16.61
N GLY A 128 12.06 14.33 16.51
CA GLY A 128 13.09 15.03 17.28
C GLY A 128 14.48 14.71 16.73
N HIS A 129 15.44 15.59 16.99
CA HIS A 129 16.81 15.48 16.43
C HIS A 129 17.54 14.18 16.83
N GLU A 130 17.31 13.67 18.04
CA GLU A 130 17.95 12.44 18.54
C GLU A 130 17.22 11.15 18.12
N CYS A 131 15.89 11.20 17.94
CA CYS A 131 15.08 10.03 17.66
C CYS A 131 14.77 9.82 16.17
N GLY A 132 14.94 10.86 15.34
CA GLY A 132 14.48 10.88 13.95
C GLY A 132 12.95 10.88 13.86
N PHE A 133 12.42 10.43 12.72
CA PHE A 133 10.98 10.20 12.55
C PHE A 133 10.56 8.78 13.00
N CYS A 134 9.76 8.73 14.06
CA CYS A 134 9.25 7.50 14.66
C CYS A 134 7.71 7.44 14.60
N MET A 135 7.14 6.27 14.32
CA MET A 135 5.68 6.04 14.34
C MET A 135 5.27 4.96 15.35
N PHE A 136 4.22 5.21 16.11
CA PHE A 136 3.56 4.19 16.92
C PHE A 136 2.24 3.80 16.25
N MET A 137 2.13 2.56 15.82
CA MET A 137 1.00 2.06 15.02
C MET A 137 0.08 1.17 15.86
N PRO A 138 -1.24 1.21 15.63
CA PRO A 138 -2.17 0.27 16.26
C PRO A 138 -1.82 -1.19 15.90
N GLU A 139 -2.13 -2.12 16.79
CA GLU A 139 -2.00 -3.55 16.53
C GLU A 139 -3.27 -4.04 15.81
N ALA A 140 -3.13 -4.69 14.65
CA ALA A 140 -4.27 -5.19 13.89
C ALA A 140 -4.88 -6.43 14.56
N ASN A 141 -6.17 -6.36 14.90
CA ASN A 141 -6.95 -7.47 15.43
C ASN A 141 -7.67 -8.20 14.28
N SER A 142 -7.56 -9.54 14.23
CA SER A 142 -8.17 -10.35 13.16
C SER A 142 -9.69 -10.24 13.09
N HIS A 143 -10.37 -9.97 14.21
CA HIS A 143 -11.80 -9.72 14.22
C HIS A 143 -12.14 -8.38 13.55
N ASP A 144 -11.39 -7.32 13.88
CA ASP A 144 -11.71 -5.97 13.45
C ASP A 144 -11.34 -5.76 11.97
N VAL A 145 -10.28 -6.42 11.49
CA VAL A 145 -9.89 -6.44 10.06
C VAL A 145 -11.00 -6.94 9.13
N ILE A 146 -11.91 -7.80 9.61
CA ILE A 146 -13.05 -8.30 8.81
C ILE A 146 -14.08 -7.19 8.56
N TRP A 147 -14.22 -6.23 9.48
CA TRP A 147 -15.28 -5.22 9.47
C TRP A 147 -14.76 -3.83 9.07
N GLU A 148 -13.59 -3.44 9.57
CA GLU A 148 -12.97 -2.12 9.35
C GLU A 148 -11.94 -2.14 8.20
N GLY A 149 -11.57 -3.33 7.72
CA GLY A 149 -10.48 -3.53 6.76
C GLY A 149 -9.11 -3.59 7.42
N LYS A 150 -8.06 -3.79 6.63
CA LYS A 150 -6.70 -3.87 7.19
C LYS A 150 -6.29 -2.56 7.85
N THR A 151 -5.57 -2.63 8.97
CA THR A 151 -4.88 -1.47 9.57
C THR A 151 -3.39 -1.54 9.24
N ALA A 152 -2.76 -0.40 8.91
CA ALA A 152 -1.29 -0.36 8.77
C ALA A 152 -0.63 -0.61 10.12
N GLY A 153 0.29 -1.56 10.16
CA GLY A 153 1.08 -1.92 11.33
C GLY A 153 2.47 -1.27 11.30
N VAL A 154 3.36 -1.88 12.08
CA VAL A 154 4.77 -1.46 12.21
C VAL A 154 5.52 -1.60 10.89
N ASP A 155 5.26 -2.67 10.13
CA ASP A 155 5.97 -2.98 8.88
C ASP A 155 5.61 -1.96 7.79
N GLU A 156 4.32 -1.64 7.64
CA GLU A 156 3.87 -0.58 6.72
C GLU A 156 4.43 0.80 7.09
N ALA A 157 4.63 1.11 8.38
CA ALA A 157 5.24 2.37 8.79
C ALA A 157 6.69 2.51 8.34
N LEU A 158 7.47 1.42 8.37
CA LEU A 158 8.84 1.40 7.88
C LEU A 158 8.88 1.43 6.34
N GLU A 159 8.15 0.52 5.68
CA GLU A 159 8.24 0.35 4.23
C GLU A 159 7.56 1.48 3.43
N ILE A 160 6.43 1.99 3.92
CA ILE A 160 5.52 2.86 3.14
C ILE A 160 5.63 4.31 3.62
N PHE A 161 5.38 4.57 4.90
CA PHE A 161 5.44 5.94 5.46
C PHE A 161 6.87 6.46 5.63
N LYS A 162 7.88 5.61 5.40
CA LYS A 162 9.32 5.91 5.55
C LYS A 162 9.66 6.40 6.95
N ALA A 163 9.13 5.74 7.97
CA ALA A 163 9.57 5.89 9.35
C ALA A 163 10.97 5.28 9.52
N GLU A 164 11.84 5.94 10.26
CA GLU A 164 13.15 5.39 10.63
C GLU A 164 13.00 4.29 11.69
N ARG A 165 11.98 4.45 12.55
CA ARG A 165 11.64 3.52 13.62
C ARG A 165 10.12 3.42 13.72
N ALA A 166 9.62 2.22 13.97
CA ALA A 166 8.20 2.01 14.23
C ALA A 166 8.00 1.03 15.37
N TYR A 167 6.94 1.24 16.16
CA TYR A 167 6.61 0.41 17.32
C TYR A 167 5.10 0.16 17.42
N PRO A 168 4.66 -0.95 18.04
CA PRO A 168 3.25 -1.12 18.38
C PRO A 168 2.82 -0.10 19.45
N LYS A 169 1.61 0.44 19.33
CA LYS A 169 1.07 1.50 20.20
C LYS A 169 1.11 1.15 21.69
N ARG A 170 1.00 -0.13 22.08
CA ARG A 170 1.09 -0.55 23.49
C ARG A 170 2.44 -0.21 24.14
N LYS A 171 3.52 -0.17 23.35
CA LYS A 171 4.88 0.15 23.82
C LYS A 171 5.11 1.64 24.06
N LEU A 172 4.14 2.51 23.76
CA LEU A 172 4.26 3.95 23.97
C LEU A 172 4.61 4.27 25.44
N ARG A 173 3.89 3.68 26.39
CA ARG A 173 4.10 3.89 27.83
C ARG A 173 5.49 3.45 28.28
N GLU A 174 5.93 2.27 27.83
CA GLU A 174 7.27 1.72 28.12
C GLU A 174 8.37 2.70 27.67
N ARG A 175 8.21 3.32 26.49
CA ARG A 175 9.17 4.30 25.95
C ARG A 175 9.10 5.67 26.62
N GLU A 176 7.94 6.11 27.08
CA GLU A 176 7.81 7.32 27.91
C GLU A 176 8.60 7.18 29.22
N GLU A 177 8.60 5.99 29.82
CA GLU A 177 9.35 5.70 31.06
C GLU A 177 10.87 5.64 30.81
N GLU A 178 11.33 4.98 29.74
CA GLU A 178 12.74 4.98 29.31
C GLU A 178 13.27 6.40 29.06
N ALA A 179 12.50 7.25 28.37
CA ALA A 179 12.90 8.63 28.07
C ALA A 179 12.99 9.49 29.35
N ASN A 180 12.07 9.33 30.30
CA ASN A 180 12.07 10.09 31.54
C ASN A 180 13.13 9.59 32.55
N GLY A 181 13.53 8.32 32.49
CA GLY A 181 14.57 7.75 33.34
C GLY A 181 15.98 8.34 33.12
N GLY A 182 16.21 8.96 31.96
CA GLY A 182 17.53 9.47 31.55
C GLY A 182 17.97 10.81 32.15
N GLY A 183 17.06 11.64 32.67
CA GLY A 183 17.46 12.95 33.18
C GLY A 183 16.35 13.84 33.72
N ARG A 184 16.43 14.16 35.03
CA ARG A 184 15.76 15.33 35.61
C ARG A 184 16.34 16.59 34.94
N ASN A 185 15.49 17.44 34.36
CA ASN A 185 15.77 18.75 33.71
C ASN A 185 15.66 18.82 32.16
N ALA A 186 14.76 18.06 31.54
CA ALA A 186 14.17 18.48 30.27
C ALA A 186 12.79 19.12 30.53
N GLN A 187 12.66 20.43 30.35
CA GLN A 187 11.34 21.03 30.12
C GLN A 187 10.85 20.55 28.76
N SER A 188 10.17 19.40 28.75
CA SER A 188 9.47 18.90 27.56
C SER A 188 8.34 19.88 27.24
N THR A 189 8.62 20.82 26.35
CA THR A 189 7.60 21.70 25.77
C THR A 189 6.70 20.83 24.88
N LYS A 190 5.74 20.15 25.50
CA LYS A 190 4.69 19.40 24.82
C LYS A 190 3.84 20.39 24.03
N TYR A 191 4.24 20.64 22.79
CA TYR A 191 3.35 21.16 21.75
C TYR A 191 2.38 20.04 21.37
N LEU A 192 1.36 19.85 22.21
CA LEU A 192 0.12 19.19 21.81
C LEU A 192 -0.63 20.19 20.92
N TYR A 193 -0.65 19.89 19.63
CA TYR A 193 -1.68 20.34 18.71
C TYR A 193 -2.71 19.20 18.61
#